data_AF-A0A7X8A8M9-F1
#
_entry.id   AF-A0A7X8A8M9-F1
#
_cell.length_a   1.000
_cell.length_b   1.000
_cell.length_c   1.000
_cell.angle_alpha   90.00
_cell.angle_beta   90.00
_cell.angle_gamma   90.00
#
_symmetry.space_group_name_H-M   'P 1'
#
loop_
_entity.id
_entity.type
_entity.pdbx_description
1 polymer ?
#
loop_
_entity_poly.entity_id
_entity_poly.type
_entity_poly.pdbx_seq_one_letter_code
_entity_poly.pdbx_strand_id
1 'polypeptide(L)'
;MQEKIIASFLGLGAFGAYFAASIGMLLLFAMIYVRVTPYHELNLIREGNTAAACSYSGALLGFIIPLASAVAHSVGIADMIVWGCVALVVQIST
;
A
#
# COMPACT_ATOMS: atom_id res chain seq x y z
N MET A 1 11.34 -30.81 -11.68
CA MET A 1 10.07 -30.11 -11.99
C MET A 1 9.07 -30.21 -10.83
N GLN A 2 8.80 -31.42 -10.32
CA GLN A 2 7.94 -31.64 -9.14
C GLN A 2 8.37 -30.86 -7.88
N GLU A 3 9.67 -30.81 -7.61
CA GLU A 3 10.26 -30.13 -6.45
C GLU A 3 9.99 -28.60 -6.43
N LYS A 4 10.02 -27.95 -7.60
CA LYS A 4 9.71 -26.51 -7.73
C LYS A 4 8.24 -26.21 -7.45
N ILE A 5 7.34 -27.12 -7.82
CA ILE A 5 5.90 -26.95 -7.57
C ILE A 5 5.64 -26.98 -6.07
N ILE A 6 6.20 -27.98 -5.36
CA ILE A 6 6.05 -28.10 -3.91
C ILE A 6 6.64 -26.88 -3.18
N ALA A 7 7.80 -26.38 -3.63
CA ALA A 7 8.41 -25.17 -3.07
C ALA A 7 7.52 -23.92 -3.24
N SER A 8 6.83 -23.76 -4.37
CA SER A 8 5.88 -22.66 -4.56
C SER A 8 4.71 -22.71 -3.57
N PHE A 9 4.22 -23.91 -3.23
CA PHE A 9 3.18 -24.06 -2.21
C PHE A 9 3.68 -23.75 -0.80
N LEU A 10 4.96 -24.00 -0.49
CA LEU A 10 5.56 -23.57 0.77
C LEU A 10 5.67 -22.04 0.89
N GLY A 11 5.81 -21.34 -0.24
CA GLY A 11 5.87 -19.87 -0.31
C GLY A 11 4.54 -19.14 -0.07
N LEU A 12 3.40 -19.85 -0.09
CA LEU A 12 2.06 -19.25 0.10
C LEU A 12 1.91 -18.53 1.45
N GLY A 13 2.48 -19.09 2.52
CA GLY A 13 2.41 -18.47 3.84
C GLY A 13 3.15 -17.13 3.89
N ALA A 14 4.35 -17.08 3.30
CA ALA A 14 5.13 -15.85 3.20
C ALA A 14 4.40 -14.83 2.31
N PHE A 15 3.91 -15.24 1.15
CA PHE A 15 3.10 -14.39 0.28
C PHE A 15 1.91 -13.77 1.04
N GLY A 16 1.14 -14.59 1.76
CA GLY A 16 -0.01 -14.13 2.54
C GLY A 16 0.39 -13.10 3.61
N ALA A 17 1.53 -13.30 4.28
CA ALA A 17 2.02 -12.38 5.30
C ALA A 17 2.44 -11.02 4.71
N TYR A 18 3.21 -11.01 3.62
CA TYR A 18 3.59 -9.76 2.92
C TYR A 18 2.37 -9.05 2.31
N PHE A 19 1.43 -9.81 1.75
CA PHE A 19 0.20 -9.26 1.20
C PHE A 19 -0.65 -8.60 2.29
N ALA A 20 -0.88 -9.29 3.42
CA ALA A 20 -1.62 -8.74 4.56
C ALA A 20 -0.94 -7.49 5.13
N ALA A 21 0.39 -7.50 5.28
CA ALA A 21 1.15 -6.34 5.73
C ALA A 21 1.03 -5.16 4.76
N SER A 22 1.08 -5.42 3.44
CA SER A 22 0.92 -4.40 2.40
C SER A 22 -0.48 -3.78 2.40
N ILE A 23 -1.52 -4.60 2.57
CA ILE A 23 -2.90 -4.12 2.75
C ILE A 23 -3.01 -3.26 4.01
N GLY A 24 -2.40 -3.69 5.12
CA GLY A 24 -2.34 -2.90 6.36
C GLY A 24 -1.71 -1.52 6.15
N MET A 25 -0.59 -1.47 5.43
CA MET A 25 0.09 -0.22 5.09
C MET A 25 -0.73 0.67 4.16
N LEU A 26 -1.40 0.09 3.16
CA LEU A 26 -2.27 0.83 2.25
C LEU A 26 -3.47 1.44 2.99
N LEU A 27 -4.10 0.68 3.88
CA LEU A 27 -5.20 1.19 4.71
C LEU A 27 -4.72 2.28 5.68
N LEU A 28 -3.53 2.10 6.27
CA LEU A 28 -2.91 3.12 7.10
C LEU A 28 -2.67 4.42 6.33
N PHE A 29 -2.07 4.33 5.13
CA PHE A 29 -1.88 5.47 4.24
C PHE A 29 -3.21 6.14 3.91
N ALA A 30 -4.22 5.38 3.47
CA ALA A 30 -5.56 5.88 3.17
C ALA A 30 -6.19 6.65 4.34
N MET A 31 -6.11 6.10 5.55
CA MET A 31 -6.66 6.72 6.76
C MET A 31 -5.93 7.99 7.18
N ILE A 32 -4.61 8.04 6.99
CA ILE A 32 -3.78 9.22 7.26
C ILE A 32 -4.03 10.28 6.20
N TYR A 33 -4.03 9.89 4.93
CA TYR A 33 -4.21 10.78 3.79
C TYR A 33 -5.50 11.59 3.92
N VAL A 34 -6.65 10.93 4.14
CA VAL A 34 -7.97 11.59 4.30
C VAL A 34 -8.04 12.48 5.56
N ARG A 35 -7.19 12.26 6.57
CA ARG A 35 -7.13 13.09 7.79
C ARG A 35 -6.21 14.29 7.66
N VAL A 36 -5.13 14.14 6.89
CA VAL A 36 -4.12 15.19 6.69
C VAL A 36 -4.59 16.14 5.59
N THR A 37 -5.22 15.64 4.54
CA THR A 37 -5.73 16.50 3.47
C THR A 37 -6.96 17.28 3.98
N PRO A 38 -7.03 18.59 3.69
CA PRO A 38 -8.14 19.44 4.16
C PRO A 38 -9.45 19.17 3.39
N TYR A 39 -9.40 18.37 2.34
CA TYR A 39 -10.53 18.05 1.50
C TYR A 39 -11.28 16.83 2.05
N HIS A 40 -12.60 16.96 2.21
CA HIS A 40 -13.47 15.82 2.53
C HIS A 40 -13.68 14.94 1.28
N GLU A 41 -12.60 14.37 0.73
CA GLU A 41 -12.63 13.63 -0.54
C GLU A 41 -13.66 12.51 -0.51
N LEU A 42 -13.79 11.76 0.59
CA LEU A 42 -14.80 10.71 0.73
C LEU A 42 -16.24 11.25 0.63
N ASN A 43 -16.50 12.46 1.12
CA ASN A 43 -17.82 13.08 0.99
C ASN A 43 -18.05 13.55 -0.45
N LEU A 44 -17.05 14.20 -1.06
CA LEU A 44 -17.11 14.63 -2.45
C LEU A 44 -17.30 13.45 -3.41
N ILE A 45 -16.62 12.33 -3.15
CA ILE A 45 -16.78 11.08 -3.90
C ILE A 45 -18.22 10.56 -3.78
N ARG A 46 -18.80 10.59 -2.56
CA ARG A 46 -20.20 10.22 -2.32
C ARG A 46 -21.20 11.14 -3.00
N GLU A 47 -20.85 12.42 -3.17
CA GLU A 47 -21.63 13.42 -3.92
C GLU A 47 -21.47 13.27 -5.45
N GLY A 48 -20.66 12.30 -5.92
CA GLY A 48 -20.48 12.03 -7.34
C GLY A 48 -19.35 12.84 -8.00
N ASN A 49 -18.49 13.49 -7.22
CA ASN A 49 -17.34 14.21 -7.75
C ASN A 49 -16.26 13.22 -8.25
N THR A 50 -16.24 13.03 -9.56
CA THR A 50 -15.29 12.14 -10.24
C THR A 50 -13.85 12.64 -10.15
N ALA A 51 -13.63 13.96 -10.08
CA ALA A 51 -12.29 14.53 -9.90
C ALA A 51 -11.70 14.18 -8.53
N ALA A 52 -12.51 14.24 -7.46
CA ALA A 52 -12.10 13.81 -6.13
C ALA A 52 -11.77 12.30 -6.09
N ALA A 53 -12.58 11.47 -6.76
CA ALA A 53 -12.32 10.02 -6.85
C ALA A 53 -11.02 9.72 -7.60
N CYS A 54 -10.77 10.41 -8.72
CA CYS A 54 -9.56 10.26 -9.51
C CYS A 54 -8.32 10.71 -8.73
N SER A 55 -8.40 11.86 -8.06
CA SER A 55 -7.32 12.40 -7.21
C SER A 55 -6.96 11.43 -6.09
N TYR A 56 -7.96 10.96 -5.33
CA TYR A 56 -7.75 10.01 -4.24
C TYR A 56 -7.15 8.68 -4.74
N SER A 57 -7.66 8.16 -5.86
CA SER A 57 -7.10 6.94 -6.47
C SER A 57 -5.65 7.15 -6.93
N GLY A 58 -5.33 8.32 -7.49
CA GLY A 58 -3.97 8.70 -7.86
C GLY A 58 -3.02 8.71 -6.66
N ALA A 59 -3.45 9.26 -5.52
CA ALA A 59 -2.67 9.24 -4.29
C ALA A 59 -2.42 7.81 -3.78
N LEU A 60 -3.45 6.94 -3.81
CA LEU A 60 -3.29 5.53 -3.44
C LEU A 60 -2.31 4.81 -4.36
N LEU A 61 -2.42 5.00 -5.68
CA LEU A 61 -1.50 4.41 -6.65
C LEU A 61 -0.06 4.92 -6.47
N GLY A 62 0.09 6.22 -6.17
CA GLY A 62 1.36 6.85 -5.84
C GLY A 62 2.06 6.16 -4.66
N PHE A 63 1.32 5.77 -3.63
CA PHE A 63 1.86 5.03 -2.49
C PHE A 63 2.12 3.53 -2.78
N ILE A 64 1.28 2.89 -3.61
CA ILE A 64 1.42 1.47 -3.92
C ILE A 64 2.75 1.16 -4.63
N ILE A 65 3.22 2.05 -5.52
CA ILE A 65 4.46 1.87 -6.27
C ILE A 65 5.70 1.72 -5.35
N PRO A 66 6.02 2.67 -4.46
CA PRO A 66 7.14 2.52 -3.54
C PRO A 66 6.92 1.40 -2.51
N LEU A 67 5.67 1.14 -2.08
CA LEU A 67 5.38 -0.01 -1.23
C LEU A 67 5.70 -1.35 -1.93
N ALA A 68 5.37 -1.48 -3.22
CA ALA A 68 5.73 -2.66 -4.00
C ALA A 68 7.26 -2.80 -4.15
N SER A 69 7.98 -1.69 -4.31
CA SER A 69 9.45 -1.68 -4.29
C SER A 69 9.99 -2.14 -2.93
N ALA A 70 9.43 -1.68 -1.82
CA ALA A 70 9.79 -2.14 -0.48
C ALA A 70 9.58 -3.66 -0.36
N VAL A 71 8.44 -4.21 -0.79
CA VAL A 71 8.19 -5.66 -0.78
C VAL A 71 9.23 -6.43 -1.62
N ALA A 72 9.59 -5.92 -2.80
CA ALA A 72 10.52 -6.61 -3.71
C ALA A 72 11.98 -6.63 -3.22
N HIS A 73 12.38 -5.64 -2.43
CA HIS A 73 13.78 -5.44 -2.01
C HIS A 73 14.03 -5.67 -0.52
N SER A 74 13.00 -5.96 0.28
CA SER A 74 13.17 -6.17 1.72
C SER A 74 13.76 -7.53 2.06
N VAL A 75 14.59 -7.55 3.09
CA VAL A 75 15.15 -8.79 3.66
C VAL A 75 14.10 -9.54 4.50
N GLY A 76 13.08 -8.84 5.01
CA GLY A 76 12.02 -9.39 5.85
C GLY A 76 10.80 -8.47 5.96
N ILE A 77 9.74 -8.94 6.61
CA ILE A 77 8.50 -8.17 6.82
C ILE A 77 8.77 -6.89 7.63
N ALA A 78 9.64 -6.95 8.65
CA ALA A 78 9.98 -5.78 9.46
C ALA A 78 10.68 -4.70 8.61
N ASP A 79 11.61 -5.10 7.74
CA ASP A 79 12.30 -4.21 6.81
C ASP A 79 11.31 -3.59 5.80
N MET A 80 10.38 -4.39 5.28
CA MET A 80 9.29 -3.93 4.42
C MET A 80 8.40 -2.89 5.10
N ILE A 81 8.08 -3.09 6.39
CA ILE A 81 7.27 -2.12 7.15
C ILE A 81 8.04 -0.82 7.32
N VAL A 82 9.34 -0.87 7.65
CA VAL A 82 10.17 0.33 7.80
C VAL A 82 10.21 1.13 6.50
N TRP A 83 10.52 0.48 5.37
CA TRP A 83 10.55 1.15 4.07
C TRP A 83 9.17 1.62 3.62
N GLY A 84 8.11 0.87 3.92
CA GLY A 84 6.73 1.31 3.68
C GLY A 84 6.37 2.55 4.50
N CYS A 85 6.83 2.66 5.75
CA CYS A 85 6.64 3.86 6.58
C CYS A 85 7.39 5.06 6.01
N VAL A 86 8.62 4.86 5.50
CA VAL A 86 9.36 5.91 4.80
C VAL A 86 8.60 6.38 3.56
N ALA A 87 8.13 5.46 2.73
CA ALA A 87 7.32 5.77 1.56
C ALA A 87 6.04 6.54 1.94
N LEU A 88 5.39 6.16 3.04
CA LEU A 88 4.21 6.86 3.56
C LEU A 88 4.53 8.31 3.90
N VAL A 89 5.61 8.55 4.64
CA VAL A 89 6.03 9.90 5.03
C VAL A 89 6.36 10.74 3.80
N VAL A 90 7.13 10.19 2.86
CA VAL A 90 7.50 10.89 1.62
C VAL A 90 6.26 11.26 0.82
N GLN A 91 5.34 10.31 0.63
CA GLN A 91 4.12 10.53 -0.14
C GLN A 91 3.19 11.57 0.50
N ILE A 92 3.06 11.58 1.83
CA ILE A 92 2.23 12.56 2.55
C ILE A 92 2.89 13.96 2.55
N SER A 93 4.21 14.02 2.49
CA SER A 93 4.94 15.29 2.43
C SER A 93 4.96 15.96 1.05
N THR A 94 4.41 15.29 0.03
CA THR A 94 4.37 15.77 -1.36
C THR A 94 2.95 16.20 -1.72
#